data_AF-A0A1X2H7J3-F1
#
_entry.id   AF-A0A1X2H7J3-F1
#
_cell.length_a   1.000
_cell.length_b   1.000
_cell.length_c   1.000
_cell.angle_alpha   90.00
_cell.angle_beta   90.00
_cell.angle_gamma   90.00
#
_symmetry.space_group_name_H-M   'P 1'
#
loop_
_entity.id
_entity.type
_entity.pdbx_description
1 polymer ?
#
loop_
_entity_poly.entity_id
_entity_poly.type
_entity_poly.pdbx_seq_one_letter_code
_entity_poly.pdbx_strand_id
1 'polypeptide(L)'
;MDVTEILENSKSQYKPITVEKLIPVEYDLKRLAAFDTNPFDEKQLNDDRETYLHNLTRDNTQLLVNAIFELPFETAEDVVLAKLPALGETRLPREKPLPKEKPLTRWEKFAKVKGIQNRKRERFVWDEDKKKYVVRWGYAGGEKDKDDWLLEVPQNANPMEDQYAKVRDEKKERIDKNKRRRQRNEEEALAASMSGKKDVRDFKKTELQAAIAASKQATASFGKFDKELKPADVTKKNKNKKQKK
;
A
#
# COMPACT_ATOMS: atom_id res chain seq x y z
N MET A 1 -8.73 -46.38 -49.58
CA MET A 1 -9.33 -45.15 -49.03
C MET A 1 -8.16 -44.31 -48.58
N ASP A 2 -7.74 -43.37 -49.43
CA ASP A 2 -6.58 -42.54 -49.13
C ASP A 2 -6.95 -41.55 -48.03
N VAL A 3 -6.10 -41.46 -47.01
CA VAL A 3 -6.30 -40.58 -45.85
C VAL A 3 -6.43 -39.11 -46.29
N THR A 4 -5.80 -38.75 -47.39
CA THR A 4 -5.87 -37.43 -48.02
C THR A 4 -7.28 -37.12 -48.53
N GLU A 5 -7.94 -38.06 -49.21
CA GLU A 5 -9.31 -37.88 -49.73
C GLU A 5 -10.33 -37.71 -48.60
N ILE A 6 -10.15 -38.42 -47.49
CA ILE A 6 -11.02 -38.30 -46.30
C ILE A 6 -10.83 -36.93 -45.63
N LEU A 7 -9.59 -36.43 -45.57
CA LEU A 7 -9.28 -35.10 -45.05
C LEU A 7 -9.80 -33.98 -45.97
N GLU A 8 -9.77 -34.17 -47.28
CA GLU A 8 -10.32 -33.20 -48.24
C GLU A 8 -11.84 -33.16 -48.21
N ASN A 9 -12.50 -34.32 -48.14
CA ASN A 9 -13.96 -34.41 -48.01
C ASN A 9 -14.45 -33.76 -46.70
N SER A 10 -13.76 -34.00 -45.58
CA SER A 10 -14.09 -33.34 -44.30
C SER A 10 -13.81 -31.83 -44.33
N LYS A 11 -12.73 -31.37 -44.98
CA LYS A 11 -12.47 -29.93 -45.17
C LYS A 11 -13.54 -29.25 -46.03
N SER A 12 -14.02 -29.90 -47.09
CA SER A 12 -15.06 -29.35 -47.98
C SER A 12 -16.41 -29.15 -47.29
N GLN A 13 -16.65 -29.84 -46.17
CA GLN A 13 -17.85 -29.71 -45.35
C GLN A 13 -17.89 -28.39 -44.56
N TYR A 14 -16.74 -27.76 -44.30
CA TYR A 14 -16.63 -26.57 -43.48
C TYR A 14 -16.32 -25.32 -44.32
N LYS A 15 -16.80 -24.16 -43.85
CA LYS A 15 -16.46 -22.86 -44.45
C LYS A 15 -14.98 -22.52 -44.20
N PRO A 16 -14.33 -21.73 -45.08
CA PRO A 16 -12.93 -21.36 -44.91
C PRO A 16 -12.74 -20.50 -43.65
N ILE A 17 -11.74 -20.86 -42.83
CA ILE A 17 -11.37 -20.17 -41.58
C ILE A 17 -10.08 -19.33 -41.73
N THR A 18 -9.34 -19.51 -42.83
CA THR A 18 -8.10 -18.79 -43.11
C THR A 18 -8.41 -17.50 -43.86
N VAL A 19 -7.79 -16.40 -43.43
CA VAL A 19 -7.91 -15.09 -44.06
C VAL A 19 -6.51 -14.60 -44.37
N GLU A 20 -6.25 -14.25 -45.62
CA GLU A 20 -4.96 -13.73 -46.08
C GLU A 20 -5.02 -12.20 -46.15
N LYS A 21 -4.01 -11.54 -45.58
CA LYS A 21 -3.82 -10.09 -45.61
C LYS A 21 -2.42 -9.74 -46.07
N LEU A 22 -2.27 -8.57 -46.69
CA LEU A 22 -0.99 -8.07 -47.20
C LEU A 22 0.00 -7.84 -46.04
N ILE A 23 -0.47 -7.16 -44.99
CA ILE A 23 0.29 -6.92 -43.76
C ILE A 23 -0.30 -7.84 -42.67
N PRO A 24 0.53 -8.64 -41.99
CA PRO A 24 0.10 -9.43 -40.84
C PRO A 24 -0.48 -8.56 -39.73
N VAL A 25 -1.53 -9.07 -39.08
CA VAL A 25 -2.21 -8.39 -37.96
C VAL A 25 -1.39 -8.59 -36.68
N GLU A 26 -1.25 -7.53 -35.88
CA GLU A 26 -0.62 -7.59 -34.55
C GLU A 26 -1.68 -7.94 -33.50
N TYR A 27 -1.35 -8.79 -32.51
CA TYR A 27 -2.32 -9.28 -31.52
C TYR A 27 -1.90 -8.98 -30.10
N ASP A 28 -2.85 -8.48 -29.30
CA ASP A 28 -2.72 -8.41 -27.85
C ASP A 28 -3.70 -9.42 -27.23
N LEU A 29 -3.30 -10.69 -27.23
CA LEU A 29 -4.14 -11.81 -26.80
C LEU A 29 -4.60 -11.67 -25.35
N LYS A 30 -3.81 -11.03 -24.49
CA LYS A 30 -4.22 -10.75 -23.10
C LYS A 30 -5.44 -9.84 -23.04
N ARG A 31 -5.58 -8.93 -23.99
CA ARG A 31 -6.66 -7.94 -24.08
C ARG A 31 -7.73 -8.33 -25.11
N LEU A 32 -7.57 -9.50 -25.74
CA LEU A 32 -8.44 -9.98 -26.82
C LEU A 32 -8.59 -8.92 -27.93
N ALA A 33 -7.47 -8.29 -28.30
CA ALA A 33 -7.43 -7.22 -29.28
C ALA A 33 -6.55 -7.61 -30.48
N ALA A 34 -6.97 -7.18 -31.67
CA ALA A 34 -6.24 -7.33 -32.93
C ALA A 34 -6.07 -5.93 -33.54
N PHE A 35 -4.85 -5.60 -33.96
CA PHE A 35 -4.48 -4.33 -34.56
C PHE A 35 -4.13 -4.56 -36.03
N ASP A 36 -5.06 -4.14 -36.89
CA ASP A 36 -4.92 -4.21 -38.34
C ASP A 36 -4.37 -2.89 -38.88
N THR A 37 -3.18 -2.91 -39.48
CA THR A 37 -2.51 -1.74 -40.06
C THR A 37 -2.67 -1.65 -41.58
N ASN A 38 -3.46 -2.55 -42.19
CA ASN A 38 -3.76 -2.49 -43.61
C ASN A 38 -4.60 -1.24 -43.96
N PRO A 39 -4.35 -0.59 -45.12
CA PRO A 39 -5.12 0.57 -45.55
C PRO A 39 -6.55 0.21 -45.92
N PHE A 40 -7.49 1.13 -45.68
CA PHE A 40 -8.89 0.98 -46.09
C PHE A 40 -9.06 1.25 -47.59
N ASP A 41 -10.04 0.57 -48.22
CA ASP A 41 -10.49 0.90 -49.56
C ASP A 41 -11.54 2.01 -49.48
N GLU A 42 -11.12 3.24 -49.75
CA GLU A 42 -11.96 4.44 -49.66
C GLU A 42 -13.21 4.38 -50.56
N LYS A 43 -13.15 3.67 -51.69
CA LYS A 43 -14.28 3.59 -52.62
C LYS A 43 -15.38 2.71 -52.04
N GLN A 44 -15.02 1.49 -51.66
CA GLN A 44 -15.96 0.53 -51.06
C GLN A 44 -16.51 1.02 -49.72
N LEU A 45 -15.70 1.73 -48.95
CA LEU A 45 -16.12 2.32 -47.69
C LEU A 45 -17.20 3.40 -47.87
N ASN A 46 -17.16 4.16 -48.97
CA ASN A 46 -18.15 5.20 -49.27
C ASN A 46 -19.41 4.63 -49.92
N ASP A 47 -19.27 3.65 -50.80
CA ASP A 47 -20.40 3.06 -51.53
C ASP A 47 -21.27 2.19 -50.61
N ASP A 48 -20.67 1.22 -49.92
CA ASP A 48 -21.38 0.22 -49.09
C ASP A 48 -20.71 0.07 -47.71
N ARG A 49 -20.73 1.17 -46.94
CA ARG A 49 -20.02 1.30 -45.66
C ARG A 49 -20.23 0.14 -44.68
N GLU A 50 -21.48 -0.20 -44.39
CA GLU A 50 -21.81 -1.19 -43.34
C GLU A 50 -21.37 -2.60 -43.73
N THR A 51 -21.55 -2.99 -45.00
CA THR A 51 -21.15 -4.32 -45.47
C THR A 51 -19.63 -4.44 -45.52
N TYR A 52 -18.94 -3.38 -45.95
CA TYR A 52 -17.48 -3.32 -45.94
C TYR A 52 -16.92 -3.45 -44.52
N LEU A 53 -17.40 -2.64 -43.57
CA LEU A 53 -16.97 -2.70 -42.17
C LEU A 53 -17.30 -4.06 -41.52
N HIS A 54 -18.47 -4.62 -41.79
CA HIS A 54 -18.85 -5.95 -41.31
C HIS A 54 -17.90 -7.04 -41.84
N ASN A 55 -17.59 -7.03 -43.13
CA ASN A 55 -16.68 -8.01 -43.72
C ASN A 55 -15.25 -7.86 -43.17
N LEU A 56 -14.74 -6.63 -43.06
CA LEU A 56 -13.42 -6.35 -42.50
C LEU A 56 -13.30 -6.77 -41.03
N THR A 57 -14.33 -6.50 -40.22
CA THR A 57 -14.36 -6.90 -38.81
C THR A 57 -14.52 -8.41 -38.66
N ARG A 58 -15.33 -9.07 -39.50
CA ARG A 58 -15.42 -10.54 -39.58
C ARG A 58 -14.05 -11.17 -39.85
N ASP A 59 -13.29 -10.61 -40.79
CA ASP A 59 -11.95 -11.09 -41.14
C ASP A 59 -10.98 -10.97 -39.97
N ASN A 60 -10.95 -9.81 -39.32
CA ASN A 60 -10.09 -9.55 -38.16
C ASN A 60 -10.47 -10.39 -36.93
N THR A 61 -11.77 -10.58 -36.70
CA THR A 61 -12.26 -11.43 -35.60
C THR A 61 -11.97 -12.89 -35.84
N GLN A 62 -12.07 -13.39 -37.08
CA GLN A 62 -11.68 -14.76 -37.42
C GLN A 62 -10.21 -15.01 -37.11
N LEU A 63 -9.32 -14.09 -37.51
CA LEU A 63 -7.89 -14.18 -37.22
C LEU A 63 -7.59 -14.15 -35.71
N LEU A 64 -8.25 -13.26 -34.97
CA LEU A 64 -8.11 -13.18 -33.51
C LEU A 64 -8.56 -14.47 -32.83
N VAL A 65 -9.71 -15.01 -33.24
CA VAL A 65 -10.24 -16.27 -32.71
C VAL A 65 -9.29 -17.42 -33.00
N ASN A 66 -8.78 -17.54 -34.23
CA ASN A 66 -7.79 -18.56 -34.58
C ASN A 66 -6.57 -18.49 -33.63
N ALA A 67 -6.02 -17.29 -33.40
CA ALA A 67 -4.90 -17.08 -32.48
C ALA A 67 -5.22 -17.44 -31.01
N ILE A 68 -6.45 -17.20 -30.55
CA ILE A 68 -6.90 -17.63 -29.20
C ILE A 68 -6.96 -19.15 -29.12
N PHE A 69 -7.43 -19.82 -30.16
CA PHE A 69 -7.56 -21.28 -30.19
C PHE A 69 -6.23 -22.02 -30.35
N GLU A 70 -5.17 -21.32 -30.74
CA GLU A 70 -3.80 -21.84 -30.73
C GLU A 70 -3.15 -21.83 -29.33
N LEU A 71 -3.75 -21.13 -28.35
CA LEU A 71 -3.22 -21.05 -26.99
C LEU A 71 -3.39 -22.37 -26.22
N PRO A 72 -2.52 -22.63 -25.22
CA PRO A 72 -2.65 -23.83 -24.41
C PRO A 72 -3.93 -23.80 -23.57
N PHE A 73 -4.70 -24.88 -23.65
CA PHE A 73 -5.92 -25.06 -22.87
C PHE A 73 -5.66 -25.81 -21.56
N GLU A 74 -6.44 -25.49 -20.53
CA GLU A 74 -6.48 -26.21 -19.27
C GLU A 74 -7.93 -26.53 -18.93
N THR A 75 -8.16 -27.79 -18.53
CA THR A 75 -9.44 -28.26 -18.03
C THR A 75 -9.44 -28.14 -16.52
N ALA A 76 -10.30 -27.30 -15.96
CA ALA A 76 -10.50 -27.15 -14.53
C ALA A 76 -12.00 -27.21 -14.22
N GLU A 77 -12.40 -28.03 -13.24
CA GLU A 77 -13.79 -28.12 -12.75
C GLU A 77 -14.82 -28.27 -13.89
N ASP A 78 -14.54 -29.19 -14.83
CA ASP A 78 -15.36 -29.48 -16.02
C ASP A 78 -15.50 -28.34 -17.06
N VAL A 79 -14.69 -27.28 -16.96
CA VAL A 79 -14.62 -26.18 -17.93
C VAL A 79 -13.28 -26.15 -18.66
N VAL A 80 -13.31 -25.94 -19.98
CA VAL A 80 -12.11 -25.73 -20.82
C VAL A 80 -11.78 -24.24 -20.84
N LEU A 81 -10.58 -23.89 -20.38
CA LEU A 81 -10.09 -22.51 -20.31
C LEU A 81 -8.82 -22.35 -21.14
N ALA A 82 -8.74 -21.31 -21.96
CA ALA A 82 -7.50 -20.94 -22.66
C ALA A 82 -6.59 -20.13 -21.72
N LYS A 83 -5.31 -20.50 -21.62
CA LYS A 83 -4.31 -19.76 -20.83
C LYS A 83 -3.81 -18.57 -21.64
N LEU A 84 -4.30 -17.38 -21.29
CA LEU A 84 -3.84 -16.13 -21.88
C LEU A 84 -2.41 -15.76 -21.43
N PRO A 85 -1.66 -15.01 -22.24
CA PRO A 85 -0.34 -14.50 -21.87
C PRO A 85 -0.36 -13.65 -20.59
N ALA A 86 0.67 -13.80 -19.76
CA ALA A 86 0.76 -13.07 -18.48
C ALA A 86 0.97 -11.55 -18.66
N LEU A 87 1.67 -11.14 -19.71
CA LEU A 87 1.92 -9.75 -20.08
C LEU A 87 1.20 -9.46 -21.39
N GLY A 88 0.59 -8.28 -21.46
CA GLY A 88 0.01 -7.77 -22.71
C GLY A 88 1.02 -6.84 -23.37
N GLU A 89 1.02 -6.81 -24.70
CA GLU A 89 2.00 -6.06 -25.49
C GLU A 89 1.81 -4.55 -25.33
N THR A 90 0.56 -4.09 -25.30
CA THR A 90 0.23 -2.67 -25.11
C THR A 90 0.62 -2.23 -23.69
N ARG A 91 1.41 -1.16 -23.53
CA ARG A 91 1.72 -0.61 -22.20
C ARG A 91 0.66 0.41 -21.80
N LEU A 92 -0.16 0.06 -20.81
CA LEU A 92 -1.17 0.97 -20.27
C LEU A 92 -0.64 1.74 -19.06
N PRO A 93 -0.98 3.04 -18.92
CA PRO A 93 -0.64 3.79 -17.73
C PRO A 93 -1.39 3.24 -16.51
N ARG A 94 -0.74 3.30 -15.35
CA ARG A 94 -1.36 2.91 -14.07
C ARG A 94 -2.29 4.02 -13.59
N GLU A 95 -3.43 3.65 -13.00
CA GLU A 95 -4.31 4.59 -12.29
C GLU A 95 -3.61 5.23 -11.09
N LYS A 96 -2.87 4.41 -10.32
CA LYS A 96 -2.20 4.84 -9.08
C LYS A 96 -0.69 4.69 -9.20
N PRO A 97 0.08 5.64 -8.64
CA PRO A 97 1.53 5.52 -8.56
C PRO A 97 1.90 4.27 -7.76
N LEU A 98 3.12 3.80 -7.97
CA LEU A 98 3.64 2.70 -7.16
C LEU A 98 3.65 3.11 -5.68
N PRO A 99 3.26 2.21 -4.76
CA PRO A 99 3.40 2.45 -3.33
C PRO A 99 4.84 2.86 -3.01
N LYS A 100 5.02 4.06 -2.46
CA LYS A 100 6.35 4.53 -2.03
C LYS A 100 6.83 3.67 -0.85
N GLU A 101 8.13 3.43 -0.79
CA GLU A 101 8.73 2.75 0.35
C GLU A 101 8.41 3.50 1.65
N LYS A 102 8.05 2.75 2.69
CA LYS A 102 7.71 3.34 3.99
C LYS A 102 8.98 3.97 4.59
N PRO A 103 8.94 5.25 4.99
CA PRO A 103 10.09 5.87 5.63
C PRO A 103 10.37 5.19 6.98
N LEU A 104 11.65 4.91 7.24
CA LEU A 104 12.10 4.26 8.47
C LEU A 104 11.69 5.08 9.70
N THR A 105 11.10 4.42 10.70
CA THR A 105 10.80 5.05 11.99
C THR A 105 12.08 5.39 12.74
N ARG A 106 11.99 6.29 13.74
CA ARG A 106 13.14 6.64 14.58
C ARG A 106 13.76 5.43 15.28
N TRP A 107 12.93 4.49 15.70
CA TRP A 107 13.39 3.25 16.33
C TRP A 107 14.09 2.34 15.33
N GLU A 108 13.57 2.20 14.11
CA GLU A 108 14.24 1.42 13.05
C GLU A 108 15.57 2.04 12.63
N LYS A 109 15.64 3.37 12.52
CA LYS A 109 16.92 4.08 12.29
C LYS A 109 17.91 3.76 13.39
N PHE A 110 17.49 3.83 14.65
CA PHE A 110 18.33 3.50 15.79
C PHE A 110 18.75 2.01 15.80
N ALA A 111 17.81 1.10 15.56
CA ALA A 111 18.05 -0.33 15.53
C ALA A 111 19.03 -0.71 14.42
N LYS A 112 18.91 -0.10 13.23
CA LYS A 112 19.84 -0.28 12.11
C LYS A 112 21.25 0.19 12.48
N VAL A 113 21.39 1.38 13.08
CA VAL A 113 22.70 1.91 13.52
C VAL A 113 23.34 1.05 14.61
N LYS A 114 22.52 0.47 15.50
CA LYS A 114 22.99 -0.38 16.60
C LYS A 114 23.09 -1.87 16.24
N GLY A 115 22.74 -2.26 15.01
CA GLY A 115 22.70 -3.67 14.61
C GLY A 115 21.70 -4.53 15.39
N ILE A 116 20.65 -3.92 15.95
CA ILE A 116 19.62 -4.63 16.71
C ILE A 116 18.74 -5.38 15.73
N GLN A 117 18.83 -6.71 15.74
CA GLN A 117 17.99 -7.58 14.93
C GLN A 117 16.63 -7.80 15.59
N ASN A 118 15.56 -7.68 14.79
CA ASN A 118 14.22 -8.01 15.25
C ASN A 118 14.06 -9.53 15.31
N ARG A 119 13.74 -10.08 16.49
CA ARG A 119 13.50 -11.52 16.69
C ARG A 119 12.02 -11.76 16.96
N LYS A 120 11.47 -12.80 16.33
CA LYS A 120 10.11 -13.26 16.62
C LYS A 120 10.05 -13.70 18.09
N ARG A 121 9.08 -13.16 18.83
CA ARG A 121 8.79 -13.58 20.20
C ARG A 121 7.58 -14.50 20.20
N GLU A 122 7.62 -15.53 21.03
CA GLU A 122 6.51 -16.47 21.19
C GLU A 122 5.31 -15.81 21.88
N ARG A 123 4.12 -16.27 21.47
CA ARG A 123 2.84 -15.79 22.00
C ARG A 123 2.59 -16.29 23.42
N PHE A 124 2.97 -17.54 23.72
CA PHE A 124 2.81 -18.14 25.03
C PHE A 124 4.08 -18.01 25.85
N VAL A 125 3.92 -17.83 27.16
CA VAL A 125 4.98 -17.72 28.15
C VAL A 125 4.60 -18.64 29.30
N TRP A 126 5.55 -19.43 29.77
CA TRP A 126 5.36 -20.26 30.95
C TRP A 126 5.22 -19.37 32.19
N ASP A 127 4.14 -19.54 32.93
CA ASP A 127 3.93 -18.87 34.21
C ASP A 127 4.25 -19.85 35.36
N GLU A 128 5.28 -19.55 36.13
CA GLU A 128 5.77 -20.40 37.22
C GLU A 128 4.74 -20.55 38.35
N ASP A 129 3.98 -19.50 38.64
CA ASP A 129 3.00 -19.47 39.74
C ASP A 129 1.77 -20.34 39.42
N LYS A 130 1.26 -20.21 38.19
CA LYS A 130 0.07 -20.92 37.70
C LYS A 130 0.42 -22.27 37.05
N LYS A 131 1.71 -22.61 36.94
CA LYS A 131 2.26 -23.80 36.26
C LYS A 131 1.61 -24.09 34.90
N LYS A 132 1.34 -23.05 34.11
CA LYS A 132 0.66 -23.15 32.82
C LYS A 132 1.21 -22.14 31.82
N TYR A 133 1.09 -22.47 30.54
CA TYR A 133 1.38 -21.53 29.46
C TYR A 133 0.29 -20.46 29.38
N VAL A 134 0.67 -19.21 29.59
CA VAL A 134 -0.20 -18.05 29.53
C VAL A 134 0.16 -17.20 28.31
N VAL A 135 -0.81 -16.55 27.68
CA VAL A 135 -0.52 -15.62 26.57
C VAL A 135 0.25 -14.40 27.10
N ARG A 136 1.25 -13.93 26.35
CA ARG A 136 2.08 -12.78 26.73
C ARG A 136 1.27 -11.48 26.89
N TRP A 137 0.19 -11.35 26.13
CA TRP A 137 -0.74 -10.23 26.16
C TRP A 137 -2.12 -10.72 25.71
N GLY A 138 -3.20 -10.20 26.30
CA GLY A 138 -4.59 -10.51 25.91
C GLY A 138 -5.43 -11.07 27.05
N TYR A 139 -6.43 -11.88 26.72
CA TYR A 139 -7.31 -12.51 27.71
C TYR A 139 -6.52 -13.48 28.60
N ALA A 140 -6.70 -13.37 29.92
CA ALA A 140 -6.01 -14.16 30.94
C ALA A 140 -4.47 -14.10 30.90
N GLY A 141 -3.88 -13.14 30.18
CA GLY A 141 -2.42 -13.05 30.03
C GLY A 141 -1.87 -11.65 29.86
N GLY A 142 -0.72 -11.41 30.50
CA GLY A 142 -0.06 -10.11 30.57
C GLY A 142 -0.29 -9.40 31.92
N GLU A 143 0.85 -9.04 32.54
CA GLU A 143 1.07 -8.28 33.78
C GLU A 143 0.57 -8.98 35.07
N LYS A 144 1.52 -9.57 35.80
CA LYS A 144 1.34 -10.18 37.13
C LYS A 144 0.84 -9.15 38.15
N ASP A 145 1.23 -7.89 37.97
CA ASP A 145 0.98 -6.75 38.85
C ASP A 145 -0.50 -6.41 39.12
N LYS A 146 -1.44 -7.02 38.39
CA LYS A 146 -2.90 -6.80 38.60
C LYS A 146 -3.55 -7.82 39.52
N ASP A 147 -2.95 -9.00 39.64
CA ASP A 147 -3.48 -10.10 40.46
C ASP A 147 -2.86 -10.08 41.88
N ASP A 148 -1.92 -9.16 42.14
CA ASP A 148 -1.29 -8.99 43.45
C ASP A 148 -2.27 -8.40 44.46
N TRP A 149 -2.68 -9.23 45.41
CA TRP A 149 -3.58 -8.89 46.51
C TRP A 149 -2.97 -7.88 47.50
N LEU A 150 -1.64 -7.67 47.44
CA LEU A 150 -0.91 -6.73 48.28
C LEU A 150 0.21 -6.08 47.46
N LEU A 151 0.24 -4.75 47.43
CA LEU A 151 1.37 -3.96 46.93
C LEU A 151 2.14 -3.36 48.11
N GLU A 152 3.44 -3.65 48.18
CA GLU A 152 4.31 -3.08 49.21
C GLU A 152 4.51 -1.56 48.98
N VAL A 153 4.34 -0.77 50.04
CA VAL A 153 4.64 0.67 50.01
C VAL A 153 6.14 0.85 50.23
N PRO A 154 6.89 1.39 49.26
CA PRO A 154 8.32 1.61 49.45
C PRO A 154 8.56 2.64 50.56
N GLN A 155 9.60 2.42 51.38
CA GLN A 155 9.92 3.25 52.56
C GLN A 155 10.11 4.75 52.28
N ASN A 156 10.37 5.12 51.02
CA ASN A 156 10.55 6.51 50.58
C ASN A 156 9.27 7.16 50.02
N ALA A 157 8.14 6.45 49.98
CA ALA A 157 6.87 6.98 49.48
C ALA A 157 5.98 7.46 50.63
N ASN A 158 5.08 8.40 50.30
CA ASN A 158 4.09 8.88 51.26
C ASN A 158 3.13 7.73 51.65
N PRO A 159 2.99 7.39 52.95
CA PRO A 159 2.13 6.29 53.40
C PRO A 159 0.65 6.44 53.03
N MET A 160 0.19 7.65 52.71
CA MET A 160 -1.21 7.95 52.36
C MET A 160 -1.53 7.82 50.87
N GLU A 161 -0.57 7.39 50.04
CA GLU A 161 -0.73 7.37 48.58
C GLU A 161 -1.12 5.97 48.06
N ASP A 162 -2.17 5.91 47.23
CA ASP A 162 -2.65 4.67 46.63
C ASP A 162 -1.67 4.15 45.55
N GLN A 163 -0.97 3.06 45.87
CA GLN A 163 -0.01 2.43 44.97
C GLN A 163 -0.69 1.80 43.75
N TYR A 164 -1.94 1.32 43.86
CA TYR A 164 -2.67 0.76 42.72
C TYR A 164 -3.03 1.85 41.70
N ALA A 165 -3.40 3.05 42.17
CA ALA A 165 -3.63 4.20 41.32
C ALA A 165 -2.35 4.61 40.56
N LYS A 166 -1.20 4.65 41.24
CA LYS A 166 0.10 4.94 40.60
C LYS A 166 0.43 3.98 39.47
N VAL A 167 0.35 2.67 39.71
CA VAL A 167 0.67 1.65 38.69
C VAL A 167 -0.24 1.82 37.46
N ARG A 168 -1.53 2.11 37.68
CA ARG A 168 -2.47 2.40 36.59
C ARG A 168 -2.09 3.66 35.82
N ASP A 169 -1.72 4.73 36.50
CA ASP A 169 -1.37 5.99 35.88
C ASP A 169 -0.02 5.92 35.14
N GLU A 170 1.00 5.27 35.71
CA GLU A 170 2.26 4.98 35.03
C GLU A 170 2.06 4.17 33.75
N LYS A 171 1.14 3.20 33.77
CA LYS A 171 0.77 2.43 32.57
C LYS A 171 0.11 3.31 31.52
N LYS A 172 -0.85 4.16 31.90
CA LYS A 172 -1.47 5.13 30.99
C LYS A 172 -0.43 6.06 30.40
N GLU A 173 0.47 6.61 31.21
CA GLU A 173 1.55 7.48 30.76
C GLU A 173 2.48 6.78 29.75
N ARG A 174 2.82 5.51 29.98
CA ARG A 174 3.61 4.70 29.05
C ARG A 174 2.89 4.51 27.71
N ILE A 175 1.59 4.22 27.75
CA ILE A 175 0.74 4.09 26.55
C ILE A 175 0.67 5.42 25.81
N ASP A 176 0.42 6.52 26.50
CA ASP A 176 0.30 7.84 25.90
C ASP A 176 1.62 8.32 25.32
N LYS A 177 2.74 8.04 25.99
CA LYS A 177 4.08 8.27 25.44
C LYS A 177 4.32 7.49 24.17
N ASN A 178 3.84 6.24 24.07
CA ASN A 178 3.92 5.45 22.85
C ASN A 178 3.05 6.05 21.73
N LYS A 179 1.79 6.40 22.03
CA LYS A 179 0.88 7.06 21.07
C LYS A 179 1.47 8.37 20.53
N ARG A 180 2.01 9.23 21.40
CA ARG A 180 2.70 10.48 21.01
C ARG A 180 3.91 10.22 20.12
N ARG A 181 4.70 9.16 20.41
CA ARG A 181 5.82 8.76 19.55
C ARG A 181 5.34 8.26 18.18
N ARG A 182 4.23 7.52 18.13
CA ARG A 182 3.61 7.04 16.89
C ARG A 182 3.15 8.21 16.02
N GLN A 183 2.37 9.13 16.59
CA GLN A 183 1.91 10.35 15.91
C GLN A 183 3.08 11.15 15.34
N ARG A 184 4.15 11.35 16.14
CA ARG A 184 5.35 12.04 15.66
C ARG A 184 6.03 11.33 14.49
N ASN A 185 6.09 10.01 14.49
CA ASN A 185 6.66 9.24 13.38
C ASN A 185 5.76 9.31 12.13
N GLU A 186 4.43 9.28 12.30
CA GLU A 186 3.45 9.44 11.22
C GLU A 186 3.57 10.83 10.57
N GLU A 187 3.63 11.90 11.38
CA GLU A 187 3.87 13.25 10.88
C GLU A 187 5.22 13.39 10.16
N GLU A 188 6.28 12.78 10.71
CA GLU A 188 7.61 12.79 10.06
C GLU A 188 7.61 11.98 8.75
N ALA A 189 6.80 10.93 8.67
CA ALA A 189 6.60 10.13 7.46
C ALA A 189 5.83 10.91 6.39
N LEU A 190 4.73 11.58 6.78
CA LEU A 190 3.95 12.44 5.89
C LEU A 190 4.80 13.60 5.38
N ALA A 191 5.51 14.30 6.28
CA ALA A 191 6.43 15.35 5.90
C ALA A 191 7.52 14.84 4.96
N ALA A 192 8.13 13.68 5.21
CA ALA A 192 9.09 13.09 4.27
C ALA A 192 8.47 12.78 2.90
N SER A 193 7.20 12.35 2.86
CA SER A 193 6.50 12.07 1.61
C SER A 193 6.18 13.33 0.78
N MET A 194 5.93 14.46 1.45
CA MET A 194 5.57 15.75 0.85
C MET A 194 6.77 16.67 0.60
N SER A 195 7.80 16.59 1.44
CA SER A 195 8.96 17.49 1.45
C SER A 195 9.98 17.18 0.34
N GLY A 196 9.91 15.98 -0.26
CA GLY A 196 10.89 15.55 -1.24
C GLY A 196 12.30 15.51 -0.63
N LYS A 197 13.23 16.33 -1.16
CA LYS A 197 14.65 16.40 -0.73
C LYS A 197 14.93 17.36 0.44
N LYS A 198 13.94 18.08 0.97
CA LYS A 198 14.15 19.02 2.08
C LYS A 198 14.11 18.29 3.43
N ASP A 199 14.85 18.81 4.41
CA ASP A 199 14.84 18.28 5.76
C ASP A 199 13.48 18.51 6.43
N VAL A 200 12.94 17.46 7.08
CA VAL A 200 11.62 17.47 7.74
C VAL A 200 11.46 18.61 8.74
N ARG A 201 12.56 19.05 9.38
CA ARG A 201 12.53 20.17 10.35
C ARG A 201 12.29 21.51 9.68
N ASP A 202 12.90 21.74 8.52
CA ASP A 202 12.77 22.99 7.79
C ASP A 202 11.38 23.08 7.18
N PHE A 203 10.86 21.97 6.66
CA PHE A 203 9.48 21.88 6.18
C PHE A 203 8.46 22.24 7.29
N LYS A 204 8.60 21.65 8.49
CA LYS A 204 7.73 21.98 9.62
C LYS A 204 7.87 23.44 10.06
N LYS A 205 9.08 24.01 10.01
CA LYS A 205 9.29 25.43 10.33
C LYS A 205 8.55 26.34 9.36
N THR A 206 8.63 26.04 8.06
CA THR A 206 7.92 26.82 7.03
C THR A 206 6.41 26.69 7.17
N GLU A 207 5.90 25.49 7.47
CA GLU A 207 4.48 25.23 7.68
C GLU A 207 3.94 25.98 8.90
N LEU A 208 4.68 25.97 10.02
CA LEU A 208 4.33 26.73 11.22
C LEU A 208 4.32 28.25 10.96
N GLN A 209 5.28 28.78 10.21
CA GLN A 209 5.30 30.20 9.85
C GLN A 209 4.10 30.57 8.97
N ALA A 210 3.73 29.72 8.01
CA ALA A 210 2.55 29.91 7.18
C ALA A 210 1.26 29.86 8.00
N ALA A 211 1.13 28.92 8.94
CA ALA A 211 -0.02 28.82 9.82
C ALA A 211 -0.16 30.05 10.73
N ILE A 212 0.95 30.57 11.27
CA ILE A 212 0.95 31.81 12.07
C ILE A 212 0.55 33.02 11.22
N ALA A 213 0.98 33.09 9.95
CA ALA A 213 0.57 34.17 9.06
C ALA A 213 -0.93 34.09 8.73
N ALA A 214 -1.43 32.89 8.43
CA ALA A 214 -2.85 32.66 8.14
C ALA A 214 -3.73 32.94 9.36
N SER A 215 -3.32 32.55 10.57
CA SER A 215 -4.09 32.82 11.78
C SER A 215 -4.23 34.32 12.05
N LYS A 216 -3.17 35.10 11.83
CA LYS A 216 -3.22 36.57 11.98
C LYS A 216 -4.17 37.22 10.98
N GLN A 217 -4.22 36.71 9.76
CA GLN A 217 -5.14 37.21 8.73
C GLN A 217 -6.60 36.79 8.97
N ALA A 218 -6.84 35.66 9.63
CA ALA A 218 -8.18 35.15 9.90
C ALA A 218 -8.89 35.89 11.05
N THR A 219 -8.15 36.56 11.93
CA THR A 219 -8.74 37.37 13.00
C THR A 219 -9.23 38.71 12.42
N ALA A 220 -10.44 39.14 12.79
CA ALA A 220 -11.06 40.40 12.30
C ALA A 220 -10.22 41.66 12.54
N SER A 221 -9.26 41.62 13.47
CA SER A 221 -8.31 42.67 13.77
C SER A 221 -6.97 42.55 13.02
N PHE A 222 -6.84 41.62 12.08
CA PHE A 222 -5.59 41.28 11.39
C PHE A 222 -4.40 41.03 12.35
N GLY A 223 -4.68 40.50 13.54
CA GLY A 223 -3.68 40.25 14.58
C GLY A 223 -3.18 41.49 15.33
N LYS A 224 -3.83 42.65 15.18
CA LYS A 224 -3.45 43.92 15.84
C LYS A 224 -3.62 43.90 17.37
N PHE A 225 -4.52 43.06 17.87
CA PHE A 225 -4.76 42.89 19.31
C PHE A 225 -4.25 41.54 19.86
N ASP A 226 -3.59 40.74 19.02
CA ASP A 226 -3.05 39.45 19.47
C ASP A 226 -1.80 39.69 20.31
N LYS A 227 -1.67 38.98 21.43
CA LYS A 227 -0.50 39.08 22.32
C LYS A 227 0.75 38.63 21.56
N GLU A 228 1.75 39.50 21.48
CA GLU A 228 3.01 39.18 20.80
C GLU A 228 3.70 37.98 21.47
N LEU A 229 4.00 36.96 20.67
CA LEU A 229 4.77 35.80 21.12
C LEU A 229 6.24 36.20 21.30
N LYS A 230 6.62 36.54 22.54
CA LYS A 230 8.02 36.81 22.89
C LYS A 230 8.85 35.51 22.74
N PRO A 231 10.08 35.58 22.21
CA PRO A 231 10.93 34.40 22.02
C PRO A 231 11.29 33.66 23.33
N ALA A 232 11.07 34.28 24.50
CA ALA A 232 11.32 33.69 25.81
C ALA A 232 10.22 32.74 26.30
N ASP A 233 8.98 32.86 25.80
CA ASP A 233 7.83 32.07 26.30
C ASP A 233 7.72 30.68 25.63
N VAL A 234 8.58 30.39 24.65
CA VAL A 234 8.81 29.02 24.14
C VAL A 234 9.65 28.26 25.16
N THR A 235 8.98 27.80 26.22
CA THR A 235 9.55 27.02 27.32
C THR A 235 10.79 26.18 26.92
N LYS A 236 11.96 26.58 27.42
CA LYS A 236 13.11 25.69 27.56
C LYS A 236 12.68 24.55 28.47
N LYS A 237 12.17 23.45 27.91
CA LYS A 237 12.04 22.18 28.64
C LYS A 237 13.42 21.83 29.18
N ASN A 238 13.55 21.91 30.50
CA ASN A 238 14.75 21.63 31.29
C ASN A 238 15.57 20.46 30.70
N LYS A 239 16.73 20.78 30.12
CA LYS A 239 17.80 19.81 29.90
C LYS A 239 18.72 19.84 31.11
N ASN A 240 18.68 18.75 31.87
CA ASN A 240 19.73 18.21 32.73
C ASN A 240 20.46 19.20 33.68
N LYS A 241 20.09 19.17 34.96
CA LYS A 241 21.03 19.47 36.06
C LYS A 241 22.22 18.50 35.94
N LYS A 242 23.36 18.97 35.45
CA LYS A 242 24.65 18.31 35.69
C LYS A 242 24.98 18.51 37.17
N GLN A 243 25.11 17.41 37.91
CA GLN A 243 25.78 17.40 39.21
C GLN A 243 27.20 17.92 39.02
N LYS A 244 27.58 18.96 39.78
CA LYS A 244 28.98 19.32 39.99
C LYS A 244 29.58 18.31 40.96
N LYS A 245 30.84 17.96 40.71
CA LYS A 245 31.72 17.23 41.63
C LYS A 245 31.79 17.92 42.98
#